data_AF-A0A936JTV4-F1
#
_entry.id   AF-A0A936JTV4-F1
#
_cell.length_a   1.000
_cell.length_b   1.000
_cell.length_c   1.000
_cell.angle_alpha   90.00
_cell.angle_beta   90.00
_cell.angle_gamma   90.00
#
_symmetry.space_group_name_H-M   'P 1'
#
loop_
_entity.id
_entity.type
_entity.pdbx_description
1 polymer ?
#
loop_
_entity_poly.entity_id
_entity_poly.type
_entity_poly.pdbx_seq_one_letter_code
_entity_poly.pdbx_strand_id
1 'polypeptide(L)'
;MMLAWSFSARTIDDIERLLRALGKHRYVREVDHRLHFTIDQTLADLPQFAPHASVFEERRRKEKNLEPESRDPSLWRSASLDEIMAVFRAFWTPGPDAERRKDRLREAIEKLGLPAIEHEPFDASADEPPHPELILLDWELYPVDELDADRHRGALEAMEEAQEEVDASAPVYQEGPLITVPELCLGAPNGVLETDFLVWSDGPYSYSDYVFRGAAKAAKLTEPPVGYKDLED
;
A
#
# COMPACT_ATOMS: atom_id res chain seq x y z
N MET A 1 -6.93 1.12 -17.08
CA MET A 1 -7.19 2.28 -16.19
C MET A 1 -7.61 1.69 -14.88
N MET A 2 -6.91 2.00 -13.79
CA MET A 2 -7.29 1.51 -12.47
C MET A 2 -8.48 2.32 -11.94
N LEU A 3 -9.37 1.64 -11.23
CA LEU A 3 -10.51 2.25 -10.54
C LEU A 3 -10.20 2.28 -9.04
N ALA A 4 -10.66 3.33 -8.35
CA ALA A 4 -10.40 3.51 -6.92
C ALA A 4 -11.63 3.10 -6.08
N TRP A 5 -11.35 2.52 -4.91
CA TRP A 5 -12.32 2.28 -3.84
C TRP A 5 -11.84 2.94 -2.55
N SER A 6 -12.71 3.72 -1.92
CA SER A 6 -12.43 4.31 -0.61
C SER A 6 -12.91 3.40 0.51
N PHE A 7 -12.08 3.23 1.54
CA PHE A 7 -12.41 2.48 2.74
C PHE A 7 -12.45 3.42 3.94
N SER A 8 -13.49 3.28 4.77
CA SER A 8 -13.65 4.00 6.06
C SER A 8 -12.63 3.58 7.15
N ALA A 9 -11.43 3.17 6.76
CA ALA A 9 -10.32 2.78 7.62
C ALA A 9 -9.39 3.98 7.86
N ARG A 10 -9.58 4.71 8.95
CA ARG A 10 -8.82 5.94 9.24
C ARG A 10 -7.82 5.82 10.37
N THR A 11 -7.98 4.85 11.25
CA THR A 11 -7.02 4.62 12.35
C THR A 11 -6.03 3.52 11.98
N ILE A 12 -4.86 3.51 12.63
CA ILE A 12 -3.85 2.44 12.45
C ILE A 12 -4.48 1.05 12.65
N ASP A 13 -5.38 0.90 13.62
CA ASP A 13 -6.00 -0.39 13.91
C ASP A 13 -7.07 -0.77 12.87
N ASP A 14 -7.75 0.19 12.25
CA ASP A 14 -8.64 -0.08 11.10
C ASP A 14 -7.84 -0.52 9.89
N ILE A 15 -6.75 0.20 9.59
CA ILE A 15 -5.85 -0.07 8.46
C ILE A 15 -5.21 -1.46 8.64
N GLU A 16 -4.74 -1.81 9.84
CA GLU A 16 -4.22 -3.15 10.12
C GLU A 16 -5.25 -4.24 9.82
N ARG A 17 -6.50 -4.05 10.29
CA ARG A 17 -7.58 -5.02 10.03
C ARG A 17 -7.89 -5.11 8.55
N LEU A 18 -7.91 -3.99 7.84
CA LEU A 18 -8.16 -3.92 6.40
C LEU A 18 -7.07 -4.64 5.61
N LEU A 19 -5.80 -4.28 5.79
CA LEU A 19 -4.67 -4.89 5.08
C LEU A 19 -4.58 -6.40 5.38
N ARG A 20 -4.87 -6.81 6.62
CA ARG A 20 -4.95 -8.22 6.98
C ARG A 20 -6.12 -8.94 6.31
N ALA A 21 -7.25 -8.28 6.14
CA ALA A 21 -8.42 -8.83 5.46
C ALA A 21 -8.19 -8.96 3.95
N LEU A 22 -7.58 -7.94 3.33
CA LEU A 22 -7.17 -7.97 1.92
C LEU A 22 -6.16 -9.10 1.70
N GLY A 23 -5.04 -9.12 2.41
CA GLY A 23 -3.97 -10.11 2.19
C GLY A 23 -4.33 -11.57 2.56
N LYS A 24 -5.46 -11.80 3.22
CA LYS A 24 -5.98 -13.16 3.52
C LYS A 24 -7.25 -13.48 2.75
N HIS A 25 -7.68 -12.60 1.86
CA HIS A 25 -8.92 -12.79 1.13
C HIS A 25 -8.80 -14.00 0.21
N ARG A 26 -9.85 -14.81 0.11
CA ARG A 26 -9.81 -16.07 -0.64
C ARG A 26 -9.54 -15.93 -2.15
N TYR A 27 -9.65 -14.71 -2.68
CA TYR A 27 -9.42 -14.35 -4.08
C TYR A 27 -8.00 -13.84 -4.32
N VAL A 28 -7.25 -13.51 -3.26
CA VAL A 28 -5.85 -13.08 -3.39
C VAL A 28 -4.99 -14.28 -3.71
N ARG A 29 -4.21 -14.13 -4.77
CA ARG A 29 -3.19 -15.05 -5.25
C ARG A 29 -1.83 -14.71 -4.64
N GLU A 30 -1.46 -13.44 -4.65
CA GLU A 30 -0.17 -12.95 -4.13
C GLU A 30 -0.32 -11.62 -3.37
N VAL A 31 0.55 -11.43 -2.38
CA VAL A 31 0.71 -10.17 -1.64
C VAL A 31 2.17 -9.76 -1.79
N ASP A 32 2.43 -8.62 -2.43
CA ASP A 32 3.80 -8.11 -2.66
C ASP A 32 3.97 -6.72 -2.05
N HIS A 33 3.99 -6.66 -0.72
CA HIS A 33 4.31 -5.42 -0.03
C HIS A 33 5.81 -5.20 -0.02
N ARG A 34 6.24 -3.96 -0.26
CA ARG A 34 7.66 -3.62 -0.31
C ARG A 34 7.99 -2.36 0.46
N LEU A 35 9.21 -2.32 0.99
CA LEU A 35 9.77 -1.15 1.66
C LEU A 35 11.03 -0.70 0.93
N HIS A 36 11.10 0.60 0.65
CA HIS A 36 12.31 1.24 0.17
C HIS A 36 13.38 1.27 1.27
N PHE A 37 14.66 1.11 0.92
CA PHE A 37 15.76 1.03 1.89
C PHE A 37 15.86 2.24 2.84
N THR A 38 15.35 3.40 2.43
CA THR A 38 15.34 4.61 3.27
C THR A 38 14.50 4.43 4.52
N ILE A 39 13.45 3.61 4.48
CA ILE A 39 12.65 3.24 5.65
C ILE A 39 13.49 2.45 6.63
N ASP A 40 14.22 1.43 6.16
CA ASP A 40 15.10 0.63 7.01
C ASP A 40 16.17 1.51 7.68
N GLN A 41 16.80 2.41 6.91
CA GLN A 41 17.80 3.34 7.44
C GLN A 41 17.22 4.29 8.48
N THR A 42 16.03 4.83 8.23
CA THR A 42 15.36 5.76 9.15
C THR A 42 14.99 5.09 10.46
N LEU A 43 14.51 3.85 10.37
CA LEU A 43 14.02 3.06 11.50
C LEU A 43 15.08 2.13 12.08
N ALA A 44 16.36 2.34 11.79
CA ALA A 44 17.45 1.47 12.25
C ALA A 44 17.60 1.39 13.79
N ASP A 45 16.94 2.27 14.55
CA ASP A 45 16.82 2.15 16.02
C ASP A 45 15.89 1.02 16.47
N LEU A 46 15.03 0.52 15.57
CA LEU A 46 14.11 -0.58 15.83
C LEU A 46 14.75 -1.93 15.42
N PRO A 47 14.73 -2.96 16.29
CA PRO A 47 15.46 -4.21 16.06
C PRO A 47 15.16 -4.92 14.75
N GLN A 48 13.91 -4.84 14.26
CA GLN A 48 13.49 -5.52 13.02
C GLN A 48 14.00 -4.83 11.74
N PHE A 49 14.34 -3.54 11.79
CA PHE A 49 14.83 -2.79 10.61
C PHE A 49 16.36 -2.67 10.58
N ALA A 50 17.02 -2.73 11.74
CA ALA A 50 18.48 -2.57 11.88
C ALA A 50 19.32 -3.53 11.00
N PRO A 51 18.98 -4.83 10.86
CA PRO A 51 19.72 -5.73 9.98
C PRO A 51 19.64 -5.29 8.50
N HIS A 52 18.46 -4.87 8.04
CA HIS A 52 18.24 -4.45 6.66
C HIS A 52 18.98 -3.14 6.35
N ALA A 53 18.96 -2.18 7.27
CA ALA A 53 19.74 -0.96 7.17
C ALA A 53 21.24 -1.25 7.04
N SER A 54 21.75 -2.22 7.81
CA SER A 54 23.15 -2.63 7.78
C SER A 54 23.52 -3.30 6.46
N VAL A 55 22.65 -4.17 5.92
CA VAL A 55 22.84 -4.82 4.62
C VAL A 55 22.93 -3.78 3.50
N PHE A 56 22.06 -2.78 3.49
CA PHE A 56 22.11 -1.73 2.47
C PHE A 56 23.37 -0.86 2.59
N GLU A 57 23.78 -0.50 3.81
CA GLU A 57 25.02 0.25 4.04
C GLU A 57 26.26 -0.55 3.57
N GLU A 58 26.29 -1.86 3.80
CA GLU A 58 27.32 -2.72 3.25
C GLU A 58 27.30 -2.76 1.72
N ARG A 59 26.11 -2.86 1.11
CA ARG A 59 25.92 -2.83 -0.34
C ARG A 59 26.48 -1.53 -0.92
N ARG A 60 26.12 -0.38 -0.36
CA ARG A 60 26.61 0.94 -0.77
C ARG A 60 28.14 1.05 -0.70
N ARG A 61 28.79 0.39 0.26
CA ARG A 61 30.26 0.35 0.35
C ARG A 61 30.92 -0.51 -0.72
N LYS A 62 30.26 -1.60 -1.13
CA LYS A 62 30.77 -2.57 -2.12
C LYS A 62 30.49 -2.11 -3.56
N GLU A 63 29.31 -1.57 -3.80
CA GLU A 63 28.81 -1.15 -5.11
C GLU A 63 29.02 0.35 -5.31
N LYS A 64 30.17 0.73 -5.87
CA LYS A 64 30.55 2.15 -6.07
C LYS A 64 29.63 2.94 -7.01
N ASN A 65 28.87 2.24 -7.84
CA ASN A 65 27.96 2.82 -8.82
C ASN A 65 26.49 2.59 -8.44
N LEU A 66 26.21 2.25 -7.17
CA LEU A 66 24.83 2.20 -6.70
C LEU A 66 24.25 3.61 -6.75
N GLU A 67 23.19 3.81 -7.53
CA GLU A 67 22.48 5.07 -7.70
C GLU A 67 21.22 5.05 -6.82
N PRO A 68 21.24 5.66 -5.62
CA PRO A 68 20.12 5.58 -4.68
C PRO A 68 18.85 6.26 -5.20
N GLU A 69 18.99 7.21 -6.14
CA GLU A 69 17.92 7.94 -6.84
C GLU A 69 17.35 7.23 -8.07
N SER A 70 17.84 6.02 -8.35
CA SER A 70 17.33 5.23 -9.48
C SER A 70 16.01 4.53 -9.12
N ARG A 71 15.25 4.16 -10.14
CA ARG A 71 14.08 3.27 -10.00
C ARG A 71 14.47 1.77 -10.01
N ASP A 72 15.69 1.43 -9.58
CA ASP A 72 16.15 0.04 -9.50
C ASP A 72 15.29 -0.73 -8.48
N PRO A 73 14.54 -1.77 -8.88
CA PRO A 73 13.68 -2.53 -7.97
C PRO A 73 14.42 -3.14 -6.78
N SER A 74 15.74 -3.34 -6.87
CA SER A 74 16.55 -3.86 -5.77
C SER A 74 16.75 -2.89 -4.60
N LEU A 75 16.33 -1.63 -4.75
CA LEU A 75 16.25 -0.63 -3.68
C LEU A 75 15.01 -0.83 -2.79
N TRP A 76 14.08 -1.66 -3.24
CA TRP A 76 12.93 -2.13 -2.47
C TRP A 76 13.13 -3.59 -2.08
N ARG A 77 12.77 -3.92 -0.85
CA ARG A 77 12.72 -5.31 -0.38
C ARG A 77 11.28 -5.69 -0.07
N SER A 78 10.96 -6.97 -0.21
CA SER A 78 9.71 -7.51 0.31
C SER A 78 9.59 -7.23 1.82
N ALA A 79 8.37 -6.96 2.25
CA ALA A 79 8.03 -6.64 3.61
C ALA A 79 6.78 -7.41 4.04
N SER A 80 6.80 -7.91 5.26
CA SER A 80 5.62 -8.50 5.88
C SER A 80 4.63 -7.41 6.30
N LEU A 81 3.35 -7.78 6.45
CA LEU A 81 2.34 -6.87 7.01
C LEU A 81 2.76 -6.31 8.37
N ASP A 82 3.41 -7.10 9.22
CA ASP A 82 3.84 -6.65 10.54
C ASP A 82 4.93 -5.57 10.45
N GLU A 83 5.81 -5.64 9.44
CA GLU A 83 6.77 -4.58 9.14
C GLU A 83 6.08 -3.31 8.63
N ILE A 84 5.14 -3.43 7.69
CA ILE A 84 4.33 -2.29 7.20
C ILE A 84 3.66 -1.58 8.38
N MET A 85 2.99 -2.35 9.25
CA MET A 85 2.31 -1.77 10.41
C MET A 85 3.29 -1.16 11.42
N ALA A 86 4.49 -1.70 11.56
CA ALA A 86 5.51 -1.08 12.40
C ALA A 86 6.01 0.25 11.83
N VAL A 87 6.11 0.40 10.50
CA VAL A 87 6.39 1.69 9.87
C VAL A 87 5.27 2.67 10.17
N PHE A 88 4.01 2.32 9.89
CA PHE A 88 2.87 3.19 10.19
C PHE A 88 2.82 3.59 11.66
N ARG A 89 2.99 2.64 12.60
CA ARG A 89 3.04 2.95 14.04
C ARG A 89 4.21 3.87 14.39
N ALA A 90 5.37 3.69 13.76
CA ALA A 90 6.56 4.50 14.04
C ALA A 90 6.42 5.96 13.60
N PHE A 91 5.66 6.24 12.54
CA PHE A 91 5.46 7.59 11.98
C PHE A 91 4.15 8.26 12.38
N TRP A 92 3.07 7.50 12.51
CA TRP A 92 1.72 8.03 12.72
C TRP A 92 1.30 8.04 14.19
N THR A 93 1.96 7.31 15.09
CA THR A 93 1.66 7.41 16.52
C THR A 93 2.18 8.74 17.07
N PRO A 94 1.33 9.68 17.54
CA PRO A 94 1.79 10.98 17.99
C PRO A 94 2.75 10.87 19.18
N GLY A 95 3.86 11.59 19.10
CA GLY A 95 4.86 11.63 20.17
C GLY A 95 6.25 12.06 19.67
N PRO A 96 7.18 12.34 20.60
CA PRO A 96 8.52 12.83 20.27
C PRO A 96 9.34 11.82 19.44
N ASP A 97 9.06 10.54 19.56
CA ASP A 97 9.73 9.50 18.77
C ASP A 97 9.31 9.53 17.29
N ALA A 98 8.03 9.77 17.01
CA ALA A 98 7.54 9.90 15.65
C ALA A 98 8.12 11.16 14.98
N GLU A 99 8.10 12.30 15.67
CA GLU A 99 8.69 13.55 15.14
C GLU A 99 10.19 13.38 14.84
N ARG A 100 10.95 12.75 15.74
CA ARG A 100 12.36 12.43 15.49
C ARG A 100 12.56 11.54 14.26
N ARG A 101 11.66 10.59 14.01
CA ARG A 101 11.75 9.70 12.83
C ARG A 101 11.37 10.41 11.54
N LYS A 102 10.40 11.33 11.58
CA LYS A 102 10.06 12.21 10.45
C LYS A 102 11.26 13.08 10.06
N ASP A 103 11.91 13.69 11.04
CA ASP A 103 13.12 14.49 10.80
C ASP A 103 14.25 13.65 10.22
N ARG A 104 14.50 12.47 10.81
CA ARG A 104 15.49 11.50 10.27
C ARG A 104 15.20 11.05 8.84
N LEU A 105 13.93 10.82 8.50
CA LEU A 105 13.54 10.46 7.14
C LEU A 105 13.92 11.57 6.17
N ARG A 106 13.54 12.82 6.48
CA ARG A 106 13.87 13.98 5.64
C ARG A 106 15.38 14.18 5.48
N GLU A 107 16.13 14.07 6.58
CA GLU A 107 17.60 14.10 6.55
C GLU A 107 18.19 12.98 5.69
N ALA A 108 17.61 11.77 5.73
CA ALA A 108 18.05 10.65 4.91
C ALA A 108 17.80 10.91 3.42
N ILE A 109 16.61 11.39 3.06
CA ILE A 109 16.24 11.79 1.69
C ILE A 109 17.25 12.82 1.14
N GLU A 110 17.48 13.91 1.89
CA GLU A 110 18.41 14.96 1.51
C GLU A 110 19.85 14.43 1.36
N LYS A 111 20.34 13.68 2.35
CA LYS A 111 21.71 13.13 2.35
C LYS A 111 21.97 12.17 1.18
N LEU A 112 20.93 11.50 0.70
CA LEU A 112 21.02 10.54 -0.40
C LEU A 112 20.85 11.20 -1.77
N GLY A 113 20.54 12.50 -1.83
CA GLY A 113 20.27 13.21 -3.08
C GLY A 113 18.93 12.84 -3.70
N LEU A 114 18.04 12.21 -2.93
CA LEU A 114 16.70 11.87 -3.40
C LEU A 114 15.89 13.17 -3.59
N PRO A 115 15.01 13.24 -4.61
CA PRO A 115 14.27 14.45 -4.88
C PRO A 115 13.33 14.77 -3.70
N ALA A 116 13.21 16.06 -3.39
CA ALA A 116 12.21 16.52 -2.44
C ALA A 116 10.81 16.32 -3.05
N ILE A 117 9.94 15.64 -2.31
CA ILE A 117 8.56 15.39 -2.71
C ILE A 117 7.68 16.36 -1.93
N GLU A 118 7.05 17.29 -2.66
CA GLU A 118 6.18 18.33 -2.09
C GLU A 118 4.79 18.22 -2.72
N HIS A 119 3.84 17.70 -1.94
CA HIS A 119 2.40 17.73 -2.21
C HIS A 119 1.65 17.57 -0.87
N GLU A 120 0.36 17.86 -0.90
CA GLU A 120 -0.51 17.50 0.23
C GLU A 120 -0.61 15.97 0.34
N PRO A 121 -0.75 15.41 1.55
CA PRO A 121 -0.83 13.96 1.73
C PRO A 121 -1.97 13.33 0.93
N PHE A 122 -1.67 12.26 0.20
CA PHE A 122 -2.60 11.51 -0.65
C PHE A 122 -3.13 12.25 -1.89
N ASP A 123 -2.59 13.42 -2.22
CA ASP A 123 -2.92 14.18 -3.44
C ASP A 123 -1.98 13.88 -4.63
N ALA A 124 -1.05 12.93 -4.47
CA ALA A 124 -0.12 12.55 -5.53
C ALA A 124 -0.85 11.92 -6.73
N SER A 125 -0.37 12.23 -7.94
CA SER A 125 -0.90 11.62 -9.17
C SER A 125 -0.49 10.15 -9.27
N ALA A 126 -1.46 9.27 -9.49
CA ALA A 126 -1.22 7.86 -9.78
C ALA A 126 -0.57 7.64 -11.17
N ASP A 127 -0.83 8.53 -12.13
CA ASP A 127 -0.26 8.42 -13.49
C ASP A 127 1.23 8.85 -13.53
N GLU A 128 1.63 9.72 -12.61
CA GLU A 128 3.00 10.22 -12.50
C GLU A 128 3.46 10.21 -11.03
N PRO A 129 3.65 9.02 -10.43
CA PRO A 129 3.94 8.91 -9.01
C PRO A 129 5.30 9.52 -8.67
N PRO A 130 5.40 10.29 -7.58
CA PRO A 130 6.65 10.82 -7.10
C PRO A 130 7.61 9.70 -6.71
N HIS A 131 8.90 9.93 -6.89
CA HIS A 131 9.93 8.93 -6.60
C HIS A 131 10.84 9.42 -5.45
N PRO A 132 11.23 8.56 -4.50
CA PRO A 132 10.81 7.18 -4.35
C PRO A 132 9.45 7.05 -3.65
N GLU A 133 8.69 6.05 -4.07
CA GLU A 133 7.62 5.48 -3.26
C GLU A 133 8.27 4.69 -2.12
N LEU A 134 7.95 5.07 -0.88
CA LEU A 134 8.63 4.51 0.30
C LEU A 134 8.05 3.16 0.73
N ILE A 135 6.74 2.98 0.50
CA ILE A 135 6.02 1.74 0.76
C ILE A 135 5.18 1.42 -0.47
N LEU A 136 5.30 0.18 -0.96
CA LEU A 136 4.41 -0.38 -1.98
C LEU A 136 3.48 -1.39 -1.31
N LEU A 137 2.20 -1.32 -1.63
CA LEU A 137 1.15 -2.14 -1.03
C LEU A 137 0.37 -2.84 -2.14
N ASP A 138 0.91 -3.94 -2.63
CA ASP A 138 0.35 -4.58 -3.83
C ASP A 138 -0.29 -5.94 -3.52
N TRP A 139 -1.36 -6.25 -4.24
CA TRP A 139 -2.06 -7.53 -4.24
C TRP A 139 -2.34 -7.98 -5.67
N GLU A 140 -2.19 -9.28 -5.93
CA GLU A 140 -2.66 -9.91 -7.17
C GLU A 140 -3.85 -10.81 -6.82
N LEU A 141 -4.98 -10.64 -7.51
CA LEU A 141 -6.10 -11.57 -7.43
C LEU A 141 -5.97 -12.65 -8.50
N TYR A 142 -6.62 -13.78 -8.25
CA TYR A 142 -6.80 -14.80 -9.28
C TYR A 142 -7.51 -14.22 -10.51
N PRO A 143 -7.02 -14.53 -11.73
CA PRO A 143 -7.79 -14.39 -12.96
C PRO A 143 -9.16 -15.07 -12.84
N VAL A 144 -10.14 -14.59 -13.60
CA VAL A 144 -11.52 -15.10 -13.53
C VAL A 144 -11.60 -16.58 -13.92
N ASP A 145 -10.81 -17.03 -14.89
CA ASP A 145 -10.77 -18.43 -15.33
C ASP A 145 -10.08 -19.38 -14.34
N GLU A 146 -9.31 -18.86 -13.40
CA GLU A 146 -8.71 -19.61 -12.29
C GLU A 146 -9.64 -19.69 -11.05
N LEU A 147 -10.80 -19.04 -11.08
CA LEU A 147 -11.76 -19.07 -9.97
C LEU A 147 -12.48 -20.41 -9.87
N ASP A 148 -12.27 -21.09 -8.74
CA ASP A 148 -13.09 -22.24 -8.32
C ASP A 148 -14.59 -21.88 -8.19
N ALA A 149 -15.45 -22.50 -8.99
CA ALA A 149 -16.87 -22.16 -9.10
C ALA A 149 -17.66 -22.29 -7.78
N ASP A 150 -17.28 -23.22 -6.90
CA ASP A 150 -17.98 -23.42 -5.62
C ASP A 150 -17.47 -22.43 -4.56
N ARG A 151 -16.14 -22.28 -4.46
CA ARG A 151 -15.48 -21.42 -3.49
C ARG A 151 -15.67 -19.94 -3.82
N HIS A 152 -15.76 -19.59 -5.09
CA HIS A 152 -15.75 -18.21 -5.59
C HIS A 152 -17.09 -17.76 -6.18
N ARG A 153 -18.14 -18.59 -6.06
CA ARG A 153 -19.47 -18.38 -6.64
C ARG A 153 -19.99 -16.96 -6.57
N GLY A 154 -19.89 -16.29 -5.41
CA GLY A 154 -20.48 -14.96 -5.25
C GLY A 154 -19.85 -13.87 -6.12
N ALA A 155 -18.55 -13.96 -6.45
CA ALA A 155 -17.93 -13.03 -7.40
C ALA A 155 -18.33 -13.34 -8.84
N LEU A 156 -18.46 -14.63 -9.18
CA LEU A 156 -18.91 -15.08 -10.50
C LEU A 156 -20.38 -14.65 -10.76
N GLU A 157 -21.26 -14.84 -9.77
CA GLU A 157 -22.66 -14.38 -9.81
C GLU A 157 -22.72 -12.85 -9.99
N ALA A 158 -21.90 -12.08 -9.25
CA ALA A 158 -21.88 -10.62 -9.37
C ALA A 158 -21.44 -10.13 -10.76
N MET A 159 -20.44 -10.77 -11.37
CA MET A 159 -20.01 -10.47 -12.75
C MET A 159 -21.08 -10.83 -13.78
N GLU A 160 -21.76 -11.97 -13.61
CA GLU A 160 -22.85 -12.41 -14.48
C GLU A 160 -24.03 -11.43 -14.43
N GLU A 161 -24.44 -11.02 -13.23
CA GLU A 161 -25.52 -10.04 -13.02
C GLU A 161 -25.19 -8.67 -13.64
N ALA A 162 -23.93 -8.25 -13.54
CA ALA A 162 -23.46 -6.99 -14.12
C ALA A 162 -23.32 -7.02 -15.65
N GLN A 163 -23.38 -8.20 -16.28
CA GLN A 163 -23.11 -8.41 -17.71
C GLN A 163 -21.77 -7.79 -18.15
N GLU A 164 -20.77 -7.83 -17.26
CA GLU A 164 -19.46 -7.22 -17.50
C GLU A 164 -18.64 -8.10 -18.45
N GLU A 165 -18.14 -7.52 -19.55
CA GLU A 165 -17.19 -8.23 -20.41
C GLU A 165 -15.84 -8.30 -19.71
N VAL A 166 -15.35 -9.51 -19.47
CA VAL A 166 -14.10 -9.77 -18.74
C VAL A 166 -13.09 -10.49 -19.61
N ASP A 167 -11.84 -10.04 -19.56
CA ASP A 167 -10.71 -10.85 -20.03
C ASP A 167 -10.39 -11.88 -18.95
N ALA A 168 -10.89 -13.10 -19.13
CA ALA A 168 -10.95 -14.06 -18.04
C ALA A 168 -9.57 -14.55 -17.57
N SER A 169 -8.54 -14.48 -18.43
CA SER A 169 -7.19 -14.96 -18.14
C SER A 169 -6.24 -13.85 -17.66
N ALA A 170 -6.66 -12.59 -17.69
CA ALA A 170 -5.84 -11.48 -17.23
C ALA A 170 -5.73 -11.49 -15.69
N PRO A 171 -4.52 -11.35 -15.12
CA PRO A 171 -4.37 -11.10 -13.68
C PRO A 171 -5.03 -9.77 -13.32
N VAL A 172 -5.53 -9.68 -12.10
CA VAL A 172 -6.11 -8.45 -11.54
C VAL A 172 -5.16 -7.93 -10.47
N TYR A 173 -4.61 -6.75 -10.70
CA TYR A 173 -3.70 -6.08 -9.80
C TYR A 173 -4.45 -5.04 -8.97
N GLN A 174 -4.11 -5.01 -7.68
CA GLN A 174 -4.60 -4.04 -6.74
C GLN A 174 -3.44 -3.38 -6.03
N GLU A 175 -3.55 -2.07 -5.83
CA GLU A 175 -2.49 -1.23 -5.30
C GLU A 175 -3.07 -0.35 -4.19
N GLY A 176 -2.34 -0.21 -3.08
CA GLY A 176 -2.68 0.72 -2.01
C GLY A 176 -2.37 2.17 -2.37
N PRO A 177 -2.53 3.10 -1.43
CA PRO A 177 -2.16 4.50 -1.66
C PRO A 177 -0.65 4.64 -1.86
N LEU A 178 -0.27 5.59 -2.72
CA LEU A 178 1.12 6.02 -2.84
C LEU A 178 1.61 6.52 -1.49
N ILE A 179 2.56 5.81 -0.87
CA ILE A 179 3.13 6.22 0.41
C ILE A 179 4.52 6.78 0.18
N THR A 180 4.63 8.10 0.21
CA THR A 180 5.90 8.82 0.12
C THR A 180 6.18 9.63 1.39
N VAL A 181 7.05 10.63 1.33
CA VAL A 181 7.44 11.42 2.51
C VAL A 181 6.25 12.20 3.10
N PRO A 182 5.43 12.93 2.32
CA PRO A 182 4.22 13.59 2.83
C PRO A 182 3.25 12.64 3.51
N GLU A 183 2.94 11.47 2.94
CA GLU A 183 1.98 10.52 3.55
C GLU A 183 2.47 9.99 4.89
N LEU A 184 3.75 9.61 4.99
CA LEU A 184 4.29 9.12 6.26
C LEU A 184 4.40 10.23 7.30
N CYS A 185 4.83 11.42 6.91
CA CYS A 185 5.10 12.49 7.87
C CYS A 185 3.84 13.24 8.31
N LEU A 186 2.88 13.41 7.42
CA LEU A 186 1.76 14.33 7.57
C LEU A 186 0.39 13.66 7.35
N GLY A 187 0.32 12.49 6.71
CA GLY A 187 -0.96 11.90 6.28
C GLY A 187 -1.88 11.41 7.41
N ALA A 188 -1.35 11.16 8.60
CA ALA A 188 -2.15 10.72 9.75
C ALA A 188 -1.88 11.59 11.00
N PRO A 189 -2.26 12.88 11.00
CA PRO A 189 -2.04 13.73 12.15
C PRO A 189 -2.78 13.15 13.36
N ASN A 190 -2.07 12.98 14.48
CA ASN A 190 -2.58 12.33 15.69
C ASN A 190 -2.96 10.84 15.52
N GLY A 191 -2.46 10.16 14.48
CA GLY A 191 -2.69 8.74 14.24
C GLY A 191 -4.01 8.42 13.54
N VAL A 192 -4.64 9.43 12.92
CA VAL A 192 -5.89 9.32 12.17
C VAL A 192 -5.69 9.94 10.79
N LEU A 193 -6.02 9.20 9.72
CA LEU A 193 -6.04 9.72 8.36
C LEU A 193 -7.13 10.79 8.21
N GLU A 194 -6.81 11.89 7.53
CA GLU A 194 -7.78 12.94 7.22
C GLU A 194 -8.77 12.48 6.13
N THR A 195 -8.32 11.63 5.23
CA THR A 195 -9.07 11.02 4.14
C THR A 195 -9.28 9.52 4.37
N ASP A 196 -10.13 8.91 3.54
CA ASP A 196 -10.32 7.47 3.53
C ASP A 196 -9.09 6.76 2.95
N PHE A 197 -8.88 5.50 3.36
CA PHE A 197 -7.82 4.67 2.80
C PHE A 197 -8.26 4.18 1.42
N LEU A 198 -7.53 4.57 0.38
CA LEU A 198 -7.85 4.22 -1.00
C LEU A 198 -7.14 2.93 -1.43
N VAL A 199 -7.81 2.09 -2.21
CA VAL A 199 -7.21 0.96 -2.93
C VAL A 199 -7.65 1.04 -4.39
N TRP A 200 -6.70 0.89 -5.30
CA TRP A 200 -6.90 0.87 -6.74
C TRP A 200 -6.95 -0.56 -7.23
N SER A 201 -7.75 -0.84 -8.27
CA SER A 201 -7.82 -2.14 -8.93
C SER A 201 -7.95 -1.96 -10.43
N ASP A 202 -7.21 -2.74 -11.22
CA ASP A 202 -7.30 -2.74 -12.69
C ASP A 202 -8.28 -3.80 -13.25
N GLY A 203 -8.87 -4.61 -12.37
CA GLY A 203 -9.79 -5.68 -12.74
C GLY A 203 -11.23 -5.24 -13.00
N PRO A 204 -12.10 -6.21 -13.36
CA PRO A 204 -13.54 -5.97 -13.51
C PRO A 204 -14.11 -5.30 -12.27
N TYR A 205 -14.98 -4.31 -12.45
CA TYR A 205 -15.52 -3.50 -11.36
C TYR A 205 -16.31 -4.38 -10.40
N SER A 206 -17.21 -5.23 -10.92
CA SER A 206 -18.07 -6.08 -10.09
C SER A 206 -17.27 -7.12 -9.30
N TYR A 207 -16.18 -7.62 -9.88
CA TYR A 207 -15.27 -8.53 -9.19
C TYR A 207 -14.53 -7.81 -8.05
N SER A 208 -13.88 -6.69 -8.37
CA SER A 208 -13.11 -5.90 -7.40
C SER A 208 -14.00 -5.41 -6.24
N ASP A 209 -15.18 -4.88 -6.56
CA ASP A 209 -16.18 -4.43 -5.59
C ASP A 209 -16.64 -5.56 -4.67
N TYR A 210 -16.91 -6.76 -5.20
CA TYR A 210 -17.27 -7.92 -4.40
C TYR A 210 -16.16 -8.30 -3.40
N VAL A 211 -14.91 -8.34 -3.87
CA VAL A 211 -13.75 -8.64 -3.02
C VAL A 211 -13.58 -7.58 -1.93
N PHE A 212 -13.66 -6.30 -2.29
CA PHE A 212 -13.47 -5.19 -1.37
C PHE A 212 -14.58 -5.09 -0.33
N ARG A 213 -15.85 -5.30 -0.69
CA ARG A 213 -16.95 -5.40 0.29
C ARG A 213 -16.74 -6.57 1.25
N GLY A 214 -16.24 -7.70 0.75
CA GLY A 214 -15.84 -8.85 1.56
C GLY A 214 -14.73 -8.51 2.57
N ALA A 215 -13.68 -7.83 2.10
CA ALA A 215 -12.55 -7.40 2.91
C ALA A 215 -12.97 -6.38 3.99
N ALA A 216 -13.74 -5.35 3.63
CA ALA A 216 -14.25 -4.35 4.57
C ALA A 216 -15.12 -4.97 5.68
N LYS A 217 -15.99 -5.91 5.31
CA LYS A 217 -16.79 -6.67 6.27
C LYS A 217 -15.93 -7.51 7.21
N ALA A 218 -14.92 -8.19 6.69
CA ALA A 218 -13.98 -8.98 7.49
C ALA A 218 -13.14 -8.10 8.44
N ALA A 219 -12.77 -6.90 7.99
CA ALA A 219 -12.07 -5.88 8.78
C ALA A 219 -12.97 -5.17 9.80
N LYS A 220 -14.30 -5.39 9.73
CA LYS A 220 -15.33 -4.76 10.57
C LYS A 220 -15.32 -3.23 10.45
N LEU A 221 -15.13 -2.72 9.23
CA LEU A 221 -15.27 -1.30 8.98
C LEU A 221 -16.72 -0.86 9.15
N THR A 222 -16.92 0.40 9.53
CA THR A 222 -18.25 0.96 9.83
C THR A 222 -19.10 1.13 8.59
N GLU A 223 -18.47 1.47 7.47
CA GLU A 223 -19.12 1.70 6.18
C GLU A 223 -18.53 0.75 5.13
N PRO A 224 -19.34 0.28 4.16
CA PRO A 224 -18.81 -0.45 3.02
C PRO A 224 -17.84 0.44 2.22
N PRO A 225 -16.95 -0.16 1.42
CA PRO A 225 -16.13 0.63 0.52
C PRO A 225 -17.00 1.29 -0.55
N VAL A 226 -16.58 2.46 -1.02
CA VAL A 226 -17.26 3.24 -2.07
C VAL A 226 -16.39 3.21 -3.30
N GLY A 227 -16.88 2.59 -4.39
CA GLY A 227 -16.19 2.58 -5.67
C GLY A 227 -16.51 3.82 -6.52
N TYR A 228 -15.70 4.10 -7.54
CA TYR A 228 -15.91 5.26 -8.43
C TYR A 228 -17.35 5.34 -9.00
N LYS A 229 -17.97 4.20 -9.37
CA LYS A 229 -19.34 4.19 -9.92
C LYS A 229 -20.41 4.50 -8.88
N ASP A 230 -20.12 4.33 -7.59
CA ASP A 230 -21.06 4.62 -6.50
C ASP A 230 -21.17 6.13 -6.21
N LEU A 231 -20.33 6.97 -6.83
CA LEU A 231 -20.35 8.43 -6.69
C LEU A 231 -21.25 9.13 -7.72
N GLU A 232 -21.71 8.42 -8.76
CA GLU A 232 -22.50 8.97 -9.86
C GLU A 232 -24.02 8.77 -9.68
N ASP A 233 -24.46 8.03 -8.65
CA ASP A 233 -25.86 7.76 -8.28
C ASP A 233 -26.35 8.58 -7.07
#